data_AF-A0A395IR84-F1
#
_entry.id   AF-A0A395IR84-F1
#
_cell.length_a   1.000
_cell.length_b   1.000
_cell.length_c   1.000
_cell.angle_alpha   90.00
_cell.angle_beta   90.00
_cell.angle_gamma   90.00
#
_symmetry.space_group_name_H-M   'P 1'
#
loop_
_entity.id
_entity.type
_entity.pdbx_description
1 polymer ?
#
loop_
_entity_poly.entity_id
_entity_poly.type
_entity_poly.pdbx_seq_one_letter_code
_entity_poly.pdbx_strand_id
1 'polypeptide(L)'
;MLVKLLQVLPPKKEYANRRAEFASKLPPNSVAILKGADVKYRSGAVFHEFHQESNFFYLTGFNEPESIAVIQTLENSDFIFHLFVRPKDAHAELWDGARSGEQAALDVFNADESGDVQPRIRTSETTH
;
A
#
# COMPACT_ATOMS: atom_id res chain seq x y z
N MET A 1 9.51 -27.21 8.18
CA MET A 1 9.87 -26.11 7.26
C MET A 1 8.58 -25.38 6.90
N LEU A 2 8.51 -24.11 7.30
CA LEU A 2 7.49 -23.09 7.00
C LEU A 2 6.00 -23.51 7.02
N VAL A 3 5.48 -23.71 8.23
CA VAL A 3 4.15 -23.19 8.57
C VAL A 3 4.40 -21.91 9.36
N LYS A 4 4.47 -20.77 8.67
CA LYS A 4 4.52 -19.45 9.33
C LYS A 4 3.41 -18.60 8.75
N LEU A 5 2.34 -18.51 9.54
CA LEU A 5 1.34 -17.47 9.58
C LEU A 5 0.60 -17.15 8.26
N LEU A 6 -0.61 -17.70 8.16
CA LEU A 6 -1.78 -16.84 7.98
C LEU A 6 -1.70 -15.72 9.03
N GLN A 7 -1.04 -14.61 8.71
CA GLN A 7 -1.40 -13.34 9.32
C GLN A 7 -2.84 -13.13 8.93
N VAL A 8 -3.74 -13.27 9.90
CA VAL A 8 -5.17 -13.02 9.75
C VAL A 8 -5.29 -11.54 9.37
N LEU A 9 -5.22 -11.24 8.08
CA LEU A 9 -5.69 -9.97 7.54
C LEU A 9 -7.15 -9.89 8.01
N PRO A 10 -7.53 -8.93 8.86
CA PRO A 10 -8.93 -8.73 9.16
C PRO A 10 -9.68 -8.65 7.84
N PRO A 11 -10.87 -9.28 7.75
CA PRO A 11 -11.54 -9.52 6.48
C PRO A 11 -11.66 -8.18 5.75
N LYS A 12 -11.43 -8.16 4.43
CA LYS A 12 -11.50 -6.97 3.56
C LYS A 12 -12.50 -5.88 3.99
N LYS A 13 -13.67 -6.31 4.46
CA LYS A 13 -14.73 -5.49 5.02
C LYS A 13 -14.33 -4.62 6.22
N GLU A 14 -13.53 -5.13 7.15
CA GLU A 14 -13.10 -4.39 8.34
C GLU A 14 -12.22 -3.19 7.98
N TYR A 15 -11.23 -3.38 7.10
CA TYR A 15 -10.42 -2.26 6.60
C TYR A 15 -11.26 -1.25 5.81
N ALA A 16 -12.19 -1.72 4.98
CA ALA A 16 -13.13 -0.85 4.28
C ALA A 16 -13.98 -0.01 5.26
N ASN A 17 -14.50 -0.62 6.33
CA ASN A 17 -15.26 0.09 7.36
C ASN A 17 -14.42 1.14 8.10
N ARG A 18 -13.17 0.81 8.45
CA ARG A 18 -12.24 1.76 9.07
C ARG A 18 -11.96 2.96 8.16
N ARG A 19 -11.78 2.73 6.85
CA ARG A 19 -11.63 3.81 5.87
C ARG A 19 -12.89 4.67 5.74
N ALA A 20 -14.07 4.06 5.73
CA ALA A 20 -15.33 4.80 5.70
C ALA A 20 -15.53 5.66 6.96
N GLU A 21 -15.21 5.13 8.15
CA GLU A 21 -15.26 5.88 9.40
C GLU A 21 -14.22 7.00 9.47
N PHE A 22 -13.04 6.77 8.89
CA PHE A 22 -12.01 7.80 8.78
C PHE A 22 -12.42 8.90 7.81
N ALA A 23 -12.91 8.54 6.62
CA ALA A 23 -13.36 9.46 5.58
C ALA A 23 -14.53 10.34 6.05
N SER A 24 -15.47 9.79 6.83
CA SER A 24 -16.62 10.57 7.35
C SER A 24 -16.24 11.66 8.34
N LYS A 25 -15.00 11.64 8.86
CA LYS A 25 -14.46 12.68 9.75
C LYS A 25 -13.70 13.77 9.00
N LEU A 26 -13.45 13.59 7.70
CA LEU A 26 -12.75 14.57 6.88
C LEU A 26 -13.75 15.53 6.23
N PRO A 27 -13.34 16.79 5.95
CA PRO A 27 -14.18 17.71 5.17
C PRO A 27 -14.45 17.15 3.76
N PRO A 28 -15.59 17.49 3.13
CA PRO A 28 -15.81 17.17 1.72
C PRO A 28 -14.70 17.71 0.81
N ASN A 29 -14.41 17.02 -0.29
CA ASN A 29 -13.36 17.39 -1.26
C ASN A 29 -11.95 17.52 -0.64
N SER A 30 -11.63 16.70 0.36
CA SER A 30 -10.31 16.66 0.98
C SER A 30 -9.55 15.37 0.66
N VAL A 31 -8.23 15.42 0.81
CA VAL A 31 -7.34 14.29 0.56
C VAL A 31 -6.48 14.03 1.80
N ALA A 32 -6.50 12.78 2.27
CA ALA A 32 -5.58 12.28 3.28
C ALA A 32 -4.53 11.38 2.61
N ILE A 33 -3.25 11.62 2.89
CA ILE A 33 -2.13 10.86 2.36
C ILE A 33 -1.42 10.19 3.53
N LEU A 34 -1.30 8.86 3.48
CA LEU A 34 -0.58 8.06 4.47
C LEU A 34 0.62 7.40 3.81
N LYS A 35 1.81 7.72 4.30
CA LYS A 35 3.05 7.07 3.88
C LYS A 35 3.28 5.80 4.71
N GLY A 36 3.51 4.68 4.04
CA GLY A 36 4.02 3.46 4.67
C GLY A 36 5.44 3.63 5.21
N ALA A 37 5.85 2.70 6.06
CA ALA A 37 7.18 2.62 6.61
C ALA A 37 8.20 2.25 5.53
N ASP A 38 9.39 2.83 5.64
CA ASP A 38 10.56 2.45 4.86
C ASP A 38 11.27 1.26 5.53
N VAL A 39 12.03 0.48 4.75
CA VAL A 39 12.90 -0.57 5.31
C VAL A 39 14.03 0.08 6.12
N LYS A 40 14.19 -0.34 7.38
CA LYS A 40 15.28 0.12 8.25
C LYS A 40 16.43 -0.88 8.22
N TYR A 41 17.56 -0.44 7.68
CA TYR A 41 18.80 -1.21 7.69
C TYR A 41 19.67 -0.83 8.90
N ARG A 42 20.18 -1.82 9.64
CA ARG A 42 21.27 -1.64 10.61
C ARG A 42 22.58 -2.05 9.94
N SER A 43 23.69 -1.46 10.38
CA SER A 43 25.02 -1.94 9.99
C SER A 43 25.28 -3.33 10.61
N GLY A 44 25.83 -4.25 9.81
CA GLY A 44 26.10 -5.64 10.20
C GLY A 44 25.06 -6.65 9.69
N ALA A 45 25.17 -7.90 10.15
CA ALA A 45 24.39 -9.05 9.64
C ALA A 45 22.99 -9.24 10.27
N VAL A 46 22.43 -8.20 10.91
CA VAL A 46 21.16 -8.31 11.64
C VAL A 46 20.07 -7.55 10.89
N PHE A 47 19.20 -8.30 10.21
CA PHE A 47 17.97 -7.78 9.62
C PHE A 47 16.94 -7.56 10.72
N HIS A 48 16.36 -6.35 10.81
CA HIS A 48 15.15 -6.15 11.58
C HIS A 48 13.95 -6.64 10.78
N GLU A 49 13.01 -7.30 11.47
CA GLU A 49 11.69 -7.59 10.90
C GLU A 49 11.03 -6.26 10.51
N PHE A 50 10.45 -6.20 9.31
CA PHE A 50 9.75 -5.02 8.83
C PHE A 50 8.53 -4.76 9.72
N HIS A 51 8.39 -3.51 10.15
CA HIS A 51 7.23 -3.04 10.91
C HIS A 51 6.63 -1.85 10.18
N GLN A 52 5.37 -2.02 9.77
CA GLN A 52 4.61 -1.01 9.06
C GLN A 52 4.26 0.18 9.97
N GLU A 53 4.04 1.35 9.37
CA GLU A 53 3.48 2.50 10.08
C GLU A 53 2.07 2.14 10.59
N SER A 54 1.78 2.44 11.85
CA SER A 54 0.61 1.88 12.53
C SER A 54 -0.72 2.37 11.95
N ASN A 55 -0.84 3.65 11.59
CA ASN A 55 -2.07 4.19 11.00
C ASN A 55 -2.28 3.68 9.57
N PHE A 56 -1.21 3.61 8.79
CA PHE A 56 -1.20 3.02 7.47
C PHE A 56 -1.67 1.56 7.53
N PHE A 57 -1.07 0.75 8.40
CA PHE A 57 -1.49 -0.64 8.56
C PHE A 57 -2.93 -0.76 9.07
N TYR A 58 -3.34 0.08 10.02
CA TYR A 58 -4.69 0.08 10.56
C TYR A 58 -5.76 0.33 9.49
N LEU A 59 -5.51 1.24 8.54
CA LEU A 59 -6.47 1.62 7.50
C LEU A 59 -6.39 0.73 6.24
N THR A 60 -5.23 0.14 5.96
CA THR A 60 -4.99 -0.58 4.70
C THR A 60 -4.85 -2.08 4.86
N GLY A 61 -4.28 -2.55 5.97
CA GLY A 61 -3.80 -3.92 6.14
C GLY A 61 -2.58 -4.28 5.29
N PHE A 62 -2.03 -3.33 4.54
CA PHE A 62 -0.92 -3.57 3.63
C PHE A 62 0.42 -3.55 4.38
N ASN A 63 1.19 -4.64 4.29
CA ASN A 63 2.40 -4.84 5.09
C ASN A 63 3.66 -5.02 4.23
N GLU A 64 3.83 -4.18 3.22
CA GLU A 64 5.07 -4.07 2.46
C GLU A 64 5.59 -2.62 2.53
N PRO A 65 6.92 -2.42 2.43
CA PRO A 65 7.53 -1.10 2.40
C PRO A 65 7.25 -0.38 1.08
N GLU A 66 7.62 0.90 1.02
CA GLU A 66 7.50 1.73 -0.19
C GLU A 66 6.06 1.71 -0.71
N SER A 67 5.14 2.20 0.13
CA SER A 67 3.72 2.22 -0.18
C SER A 67 3.08 3.53 0.28
N ILE A 68 2.08 3.99 -0.47
CA ILE A 68 1.31 5.19 -0.15
C ILE A 68 -0.18 4.88 -0.28
N ALA A 69 -0.95 5.24 0.74
CA ALA A 69 -2.40 5.18 0.72
C ALA A 69 -2.95 6.59 0.59
N VAL A 70 -3.94 6.77 -0.27
CA VAL A 70 -4.65 8.03 -0.46
C VAL A 70 -6.13 7.79 -0.25
N ILE A 71 -6.75 8.59 0.62
CA ILE A 71 -8.19 8.60 0.83
C ILE A 71 -8.68 9.97 0.38
N GLN A 72 -9.39 10.00 -0.75
CA GLN A 72 -9.99 11.20 -1.32
C GLN A 72 -11.48 11.21 -0.97
N THR A 73 -11.94 12.22 -0.26
CA THR A 73 -13.37 12.42 0.01
C THR A 73 -14.02 13.24 -1.11
N LEU A 74 -15.29 12.95 -1.38
CA LEU A 74 -16.11 13.60 -2.40
C LEU A 74 -17.18 14.49 -1.74
N GLU A 75 -17.87 15.30 -2.54
CA GLU A 75 -18.93 16.20 -2.05
C GLU A 75 -20.08 15.47 -1.35
N ASN A 76 -20.41 14.27 -1.82
CA ASN A 76 -21.55 13.48 -1.36
C ASN A 76 -21.23 12.57 -0.16
N SER A 77 -20.15 12.84 0.58
CA SER A 77 -19.65 12.00 1.68
C SER A 77 -19.14 10.60 1.29
N ASP A 78 -19.07 10.30 -0.01
CA ASP A 78 -18.34 9.13 -0.50
C ASP A 78 -16.83 9.40 -0.49
N PHE A 79 -16.04 8.34 -0.66
CA PHE A 79 -14.59 8.44 -0.79
C PHE A 79 -14.04 7.45 -1.81
N ILE A 80 -12.87 7.75 -2.35
CA ILE A 80 -12.06 6.88 -3.20
C ILE A 80 -10.80 6.52 -2.43
N PHE A 81 -10.48 5.23 -2.38
CA PHE A 81 -9.26 4.72 -1.77
C PHE A 81 -8.26 4.28 -2.85
N HIS A 82 -7.14 4.99 -2.92
CA HIS A 82 -6.03 4.64 -3.78
C HIS A 82 -4.92 3.99 -2.95
N LEU A 83 -4.29 2.95 -3.50
CA LEU A 83 -3.14 2.30 -2.88
C LEU A 83 -2.00 2.15 -3.90
N PHE A 84 -0.97 2.95 -3.71
CA PHE A 84 0.25 2.93 -4.51
C PHE A 84 1.28 2.02 -3.86
N VAL A 85 1.80 1.08 -4.64
CA VAL A 85 2.70 0.02 -4.16
C VAL A 85 3.79 -0.22 -5.18
N ARG A 86 4.78 -1.02 -4.82
CA ARG A 86 5.78 -1.47 -5.79
C ARG A 86 5.15 -2.43 -6.79
N PRO A 87 5.39 -2.24 -8.10
CA PRO A 87 4.98 -3.22 -9.09
C PRO A 87 5.73 -4.53 -8.89
N LYS A 88 5.17 -5.60 -9.46
CA LYS A 88 5.86 -6.87 -9.61
C LYS A 88 7.15 -6.67 -10.39
N ASP A 89 8.25 -7.22 -9.89
CA ASP A 89 9.55 -7.21 -10.55
C ASP A 89 10.24 -8.55 -10.28
N ALA A 90 10.20 -9.45 -11.26
CA ALA A 90 10.70 -10.81 -11.12
C ALA A 90 12.19 -10.86 -10.76
N HIS A 91 12.99 -9.87 -11.18
CA HIS A 91 14.41 -9.84 -10.85
C HIS A 91 14.62 -9.41 -9.39
N ALA A 92 13.88 -8.40 -8.93
CA ALA A 92 13.96 -7.96 -7.54
C ALA A 92 13.38 -9.00 -6.57
N GLU A 93 12.30 -9.70 -6.94
CA GLU A 93 11.65 -10.71 -6.11
C GLU A 93 12.56 -11.92 -5.78
N LEU A 94 13.60 -12.18 -6.59
CA LEU A 94 14.61 -13.20 -6.30
C LEU A 94 15.43 -12.88 -5.03
N TRP A 95 15.57 -11.60 -4.70
CA TRP A 95 16.42 -11.11 -3.61
C TRP A 95 15.61 -10.55 -2.45
N ASP A 96 14.58 -9.75 -2.76
CA ASP A 96 13.76 -9.03 -1.79
C ASP A 96 12.57 -9.87 -1.28
N GLY A 97 12.29 -10.99 -1.93
CA GLY A 97 11.06 -11.76 -1.75
C GLY A 97 9.89 -11.23 -2.59
N ALA A 98 8.77 -11.96 -2.55
CA ALA A 98 7.59 -11.64 -3.35
C ALA A 98 7.02 -10.26 -3.01
N ARG A 99 6.61 -9.51 -4.04
CA ARG A 99 5.89 -8.24 -3.93
C ARG A 99 4.40 -8.47 -4.19
N SER A 100 3.48 -7.82 -3.50
CA SER A 100 2.05 -7.99 -3.79
C SER A 100 1.69 -7.48 -5.19
N GLY A 101 2.24 -6.32 -5.57
CA GLY A 101 1.94 -5.65 -6.83
C GLY A 101 0.59 -4.94 -6.85
N GLU A 102 0.39 -4.12 -7.88
CA GLU A 102 -0.79 -3.25 -8.04
C GLU A 102 -2.10 -4.05 -8.09
N GLN A 103 -2.12 -5.19 -8.78
CA GLN A 103 -3.33 -6.02 -8.87
C GLN A 103 -3.83 -6.51 -7.52
N ALA A 104 -2.92 -6.85 -6.60
CA ALA A 104 -3.30 -7.25 -5.25
C ALA A 104 -3.87 -6.06 -4.44
N ALA A 105 -3.43 -4.83 -4.69
CA ALA A 105 -4.01 -3.64 -4.07
C ALA A 105 -5.52 -3.53 -4.36
N LEU A 106 -5.93 -3.82 -5.59
CA LEU A 106 -7.33 -3.89 -6.01
C LEU A 106 -8.02 -5.13 -5.42
N ASP A 107 -7.48 -6.30 -5.73
CA ASP A 107 -8.17 -7.58 -5.51
C ASP A 107 -8.17 -8.03 -4.06
N VAL A 108 -7.21 -7.60 -3.25
CA VAL A 108 -7.01 -8.07 -1.87
C VAL A 108 -7.25 -6.96 -0.86
N PHE A 109 -6.82 -5.74 -1.15
CA PHE A 109 -6.90 -4.61 -0.21
C PHE A 109 -8.08 -3.67 -0.45
N ASN A 110 -8.91 -3.96 -1.46
CA ASN A 110 -10.09 -3.17 -1.86
C ASN A 110 -9.73 -1.71 -2.13
N ALA A 111 -8.61 -1.47 -2.81
CA ALA A 111 -8.36 -0.18 -3.43
C ALA A 111 -9.30 -0.03 -4.63
N ASP A 112 -9.85 1.17 -4.79
CA ASP A 112 -10.62 1.56 -5.98
C ASP A 112 -9.65 1.80 -7.14
N GLU A 113 -8.46 2.33 -6.83
CA GLU A 113 -7.37 2.55 -7.79
C GLU A 113 -6.02 2.14 -7.21
N SER A 114 -5.12 1.68 -8.07
CA SER A 114 -3.75 1.32 -7.71
C SER A 114 -2.75 1.85 -8.73
N GLY A 115 -1.51 2.03 -8.30
CA GLY A 115 -0.43 2.42 -9.20
C GLY A 115 0.95 2.16 -8.61
N ASP A 116 1.97 2.35 -9.44
CA ASP A 116 3.37 2.36 -8.99
C ASP A 116 3.62 3.54 -8.04
N VAL A 117 4.12 3.24 -6.85
CA VAL A 117 4.56 4.24 -5.85
C VAL A 117 5.73 5.09 -6.34
N GLN A 118 6.52 4.58 -7.29
CA GLN A 118 7.65 5.25 -7.91
C GLN A 118 7.41 5.34 -9.42
N PRO A 119 6.59 6.30 -9.89
CA PRO A 119 6.29 6.42 -11.30
C PRO A 119 7.59 6.61 -12.09
N ARG A 120 7.96 5.59 -12.88
CA ARG A 120 9.08 5.70 -13.81
C ARG A 120 8.69 6.74 -14.85
N ILE A 121 9.44 7.85 -14.91
CA ILE A 121 9.32 8.81 -16.01
C ILE A 121 9.60 8.03 -17.29
N ARG A 122 8.55 7.76 -18.08
CA ARG A 122 8.74 7.22 -19.43
C ARG A 122 9.33 8.35 -20.26
N THR A 123 10.65 8.40 -20.38
CA THR A 123 11.28 9.16 -21.45
C THR A 123 10.84 8.51 -22.75
N SER A 124 9.95 9.15 -23.49
CA SER A 124 9.65 8.75 -24.87
C SER A 124 10.95 8.88 -25.66
N GLU A 125 11.64 7.77 -25.91
CA GLU A 125 12.69 7.73 -26.91
C GLU A 125 12.07 8.08 -28.25
N THR A 126 12.40 9.27 -28.75
CA THR A 126 12.13 9.69 -30.11
C THR A 126 12.97 8.82 -31.04
N THR A 127 12.34 7.82 -31.66
CA THR A 127 12.93 7.07 -32.77
C THR A 127 13.21 8.05 -33.92
N HIS A 128 14.50 8.23 -34.24
CA HIS A 128 14.96 8.79 -35.51
C HIS A 128 15.14 7.69 -36.54
#